data_AF-A0A2M8NUR9-F1
#
_entry.id   AF-A0A2M8NUR9-F1
#
_cell.length_a   1.000
_cell.length_b   1.000
_cell.length_c   1.000
_cell.angle_alpha   90.00
_cell.angle_beta   90.00
_cell.angle_gamma   90.00
#
_symmetry.space_group_name_H-M   'P 1'
#
loop_
_entity.id
_entity.type
_entity.pdbx_description
1 polymer ?
#
loop_
_entity_poly.entity_id
_entity_poly.type
_entity_poly.pdbx_seq_one_letter_code
_entity_poly.pdbx_strand_id
1 'polypeptide(L)'
;MIAKIAEWMRPILEFPLIRKVRRNHALEHATIHMLGRKHKDLPPIAAHSNNNGFIVIGDVPTEALESAVKEAIARLQAGESQWAIHPNCGTNLATAGGLTTISGWIGLGRGKKLTLDRLSWTMTLMIVSLMIAQPL
;
A
#
# COMPACT_ATOMS: atom_id res chain seq x y z
N MET A 1 -13.18 14.38 -1.15
CA MET A 1 -12.22 14.86 -0.12
C MET A 1 -10.78 14.53 -0.50
N ILE A 2 -10.46 13.27 -0.75
CA ILE A 2 -9.10 12.81 -1.12
C ILE A 2 -8.55 13.48 -2.39
N ALA A 3 -9.36 13.64 -3.44
CA ALA A 3 -8.93 14.31 -4.67
C ALA A 3 -8.45 15.76 -4.44
N LYS A 4 -9.14 16.52 -3.58
CA LYS A 4 -8.73 17.89 -3.22
C LYS A 4 -7.42 17.90 -2.42
N ILE A 5 -7.23 16.94 -1.53
CA ILE A 5 -5.97 16.78 -0.78
C ILE A 5 -4.83 16.45 -1.74
N ALA A 6 -5.07 15.55 -2.71
CA ALA A 6 -4.08 15.20 -3.73
C ALA A 6 -3.72 16.42 -4.58
N GLU A 7 -4.70 17.25 -4.96
CA GLU A 7 -4.46 18.53 -5.66
C GLU A 7 -3.55 19.47 -4.86
N TRP A 8 -3.83 19.65 -3.57
CA TRP A 8 -3.00 20.45 -2.67
C TRP A 8 -1.59 19.91 -2.52
N MET A 9 -1.43 18.58 -2.49
CA MET A 9 -0.13 17.93 -2.37
C MET A 9 0.59 17.75 -3.72
N ARG A 10 0.03 18.19 -4.86
CA ARG A 10 0.65 18.02 -6.18
C ARG A 10 2.13 18.42 -6.25
N PRO A 11 2.58 19.56 -5.66
CA PRO A 11 4.00 19.92 -5.71
C PRO A 11 4.92 18.85 -5.11
N ILE A 12 4.48 18.20 -4.03
CA ILE A 12 5.20 17.11 -3.37
C ILE A 12 5.07 15.83 -4.18
N LEU A 13 3.85 15.50 -4.62
CA LEU A 13 3.55 14.27 -5.36
C LEU A 13 4.20 14.20 -6.74
N GLU A 14 4.41 15.35 -7.38
CA GLU A 14 5.08 15.50 -8.68
C GLU A 14 6.58 15.76 -8.55
N PHE A 15 7.10 15.91 -7.33
CA PHE A 15 8.55 16.01 -7.12
C PHE A 15 9.24 14.80 -7.76
N PRO A 16 10.32 14.98 -8.56
CA PRO A 16 10.80 13.95 -9.48
C PRO A 16 11.09 12.59 -8.83
N LEU A 17 11.68 12.57 -7.64
CA LEU A 17 11.98 11.33 -6.92
C LEU A 17 10.71 10.64 -6.40
N ILE A 18 9.78 11.40 -5.83
CA ILE A 18 8.52 10.88 -5.31
C ILE A 18 7.67 10.32 -6.45
N ARG A 19 7.59 11.05 -7.57
CA ARG A 19 6.88 10.61 -8.76
C ARG A 19 7.45 9.30 -9.32
N LYS A 20 8.78 9.15 -9.38
CA LYS A 20 9.43 7.91 -9.82
C LYS A 20 9.09 6.74 -8.90
N VAL A 21 9.24 6.90 -7.59
CA VAL A 21 8.90 5.86 -6.61
C VAL A 21 7.44 5.45 -6.75
N ARG A 22 6.50 6.41 -6.84
CA ARG A 22 5.06 6.12 -7.00
C ARG A 22 4.76 5.33 -8.27
N ARG A 23 5.42 5.65 -9.39
CA ARG A 23 5.24 4.93 -10.66
C ARG A 23 5.80 3.52 -10.60
N ASN A 24 6.99 3.35 -10.04
CA ASN A 24 7.61 2.03 -9.90
C ASN A 24 6.81 1.14 -8.94
N HIS A 25 6.30 1.70 -7.85
CA HIS A 25 5.43 1.00 -6.91
C HIS A 25 4.10 0.59 -7.55
N ALA A 26 3.47 1.46 -8.34
CA ALA A 26 2.29 1.09 -9.11
C ALA A 26 2.56 -0.08 -10.07
N LEU A 27 3.73 -0.08 -10.73
CA LEU A 27 4.15 -1.18 -11.61
C LEU A 27 4.43 -2.47 -10.84
N GLU A 28 5.05 -2.40 -9.67
CA GLU A 28 5.25 -3.54 -8.78
C GLU A 28 3.91 -4.19 -8.43
N HIS A 29 2.97 -3.41 -7.90
CA HIS A 29 1.64 -3.92 -7.53
C HIS A 29 0.94 -4.58 -8.71
N ALA A 30 0.95 -3.94 -9.88
CA ALA A 30 0.33 -4.50 -11.07
C ALA A 30 1.00 -5.80 -11.49
N THR A 31 2.34 -5.88 -11.41
CA THR A 31 3.09 -7.10 -11.73
C THR A 31 2.74 -8.25 -10.80
N ILE A 32 2.68 -8.01 -9.48
CA ILE A 32 2.31 -9.02 -8.49
C ILE A 32 0.88 -9.52 -8.70
N HIS A 33 -0.06 -8.63 -9.05
CA HIS A 33 -1.41 -9.03 -9.46
C HIS A 33 -1.39 -9.93 -10.70
N MET A 34 -0.61 -9.59 -11.72
CA MET A 34 -0.54 -10.41 -12.95
C MET A 34 0.07 -11.79 -12.68
N LEU A 35 1.12 -11.85 -11.84
CA LEU A 35 1.72 -13.11 -11.40
C LEU A 35 0.71 -13.99 -10.66
N GLY A 36 0.04 -13.46 -9.63
CA GLY A 36 -0.94 -14.23 -8.84
C GLY A 36 -2.16 -14.67 -9.65
N ARG A 37 -2.52 -13.94 -10.71
CA ARG A 37 -3.61 -14.33 -11.62
C ARG A 37 -3.22 -15.49 -12.55
N LYS A 38 -1.99 -15.46 -13.08
CA LYS A 38 -1.50 -16.46 -14.06
C LYS A 38 -0.93 -17.72 -13.40
N HIS A 39 -0.36 -17.59 -12.21
CA HIS A 39 0.36 -18.66 -11.52
C HIS A 39 -0.10 -18.75 -10.06
N LYS A 40 -1.18 -19.50 -9.85
CA LYS A 40 -1.81 -19.67 -8.52
C LYS A 40 -1.04 -20.60 -7.59
N ASP A 41 -0.10 -21.34 -8.17
CA ASP A 41 0.77 -22.34 -7.55
C ASP A 41 2.11 -21.75 -7.09
N LEU A 42 2.40 -20.48 -7.41
CA LEU A 42 3.62 -19.84 -6.93
C LEU A 42 3.63 -19.77 -5.39
N PRO A 43 4.79 -20.03 -4.77
CA PRO A 43 4.96 -19.76 -3.35
C PRO A 43 4.76 -18.26 -3.07
N PRO A 44 4.53 -17.88 -1.80
CA PRO A 44 4.41 -16.47 -1.43
C PRO A 44 5.62 -15.66 -1.90
N ILE A 45 5.35 -14.56 -2.60
CA ILE A 45 6.35 -13.63 -3.12
C ILE A 45 6.27 -12.30 -2.39
N ALA A 46 7.43 -11.68 -2.18
CA ALA A 46 7.53 -10.31 -1.71
C ALA A 46 8.12 -9.43 -2.82
N ALA A 47 7.85 -8.14 -2.77
CA ALA A 47 8.46 -7.18 -3.68
C ALA A 47 8.72 -5.85 -2.98
N HIS A 48 9.65 -5.08 -3.56
CA HIS A 48 10.02 -3.78 -3.03
C HIS A 48 10.46 -2.81 -4.13
N SER A 49 9.82 -1.64 -4.16
CA SER A 49 10.07 -0.58 -5.13
C SER A 49 10.97 0.52 -4.60
N ASN A 50 11.73 1.13 -5.49
CA ASN A 50 12.50 2.34 -5.23
C ASN A 50 12.40 3.30 -6.44
N ASN A 51 13.25 4.32 -6.49
CA ASN A 51 13.26 5.32 -7.57
C ASN A 51 13.82 4.78 -8.92
N ASN A 52 14.43 3.59 -8.93
CA ASN A 52 15.06 2.97 -10.09
C ASN A 52 14.28 1.77 -10.65
N GLY A 53 13.31 1.23 -9.92
CA GLY A 53 12.47 0.13 -10.35
C GLY A 53 11.89 -0.59 -9.14
N PHE A 54 11.77 -1.92 -9.24
CA PHE A 54 11.39 -2.77 -8.13
C PHE A 54 12.14 -4.11 -8.20
N ILE A 55 12.23 -4.79 -7.07
CA ILE A 55 12.79 -6.13 -6.95
C ILE A 55 11.69 -7.10 -6.50
N VAL A 56 11.73 -8.33 -6.99
CA VAL A 56 10.88 -9.43 -6.53
C VAL A 56 11.74 -10.42 -5.77
N ILE A 57 11.24 -10.88 -4.64
CA ILE A 57 11.90 -11.79 -3.71
C ILE A 57 11.00 -13.02 -3.59
N GLY A 58 11.45 -14.14 -4.13
CA GLY A 58 10.73 -15.41 -4.15
C GLY A 58 11.18 -16.30 -5.29
N ASP A 59 10.69 -17.53 -5.31
CA ASP A 59 10.93 -18.48 -6.40
C ASP A 59 9.92 -18.22 -7.52
N VAL A 60 10.34 -17.42 -8.51
CA VAL A 60 9.52 -17.03 -9.66
C VAL A 60 10.34 -17.22 -10.94
N PRO A 61 9.84 -17.97 -11.94
CA PRO A 61 10.49 -18.08 -13.24
C PRO A 61 10.65 -16.70 -13.90
N THR A 62 11.83 -16.41 -14.43
CA THR A 62 12.14 -15.11 -15.05
C THR A 62 11.19 -14.78 -16.19
N GLU A 63 10.82 -15.77 -17.00
CA GLU A 63 9.92 -15.61 -18.15
C GLU A 63 8.49 -15.28 -17.70
N ALA A 64 8.06 -15.87 -16.59
CA ALA A 64 6.77 -15.57 -15.97
C ALA A 64 6.74 -14.13 -15.43
N LEU A 65 7.82 -13.72 -14.74
CA LEU A 65 7.97 -12.35 -14.26
C LEU A 65 7.99 -11.35 -15.42
N GLU A 66 8.78 -11.59 -16.46
CA GLU A 66 8.85 -10.71 -17.63
C GLU A 66 7.49 -10.56 -18.33
N SER A 67 6.76 -11.67 -18.51
CA SER A 67 5.40 -11.67 -19.07
C SER A 67 4.43 -10.87 -18.21
N ALA A 68 4.50 -11.02 -16.88
CA ALA A 68 3.67 -10.27 -15.94
C ALA A 68 3.98 -8.76 -15.96
N VAL A 69 5.25 -8.38 -16.04
CA VAL A 69 5.67 -6.97 -16.15
C VAL A 69 5.16 -6.33 -17.43
N LYS A 70 5.30 -7.01 -18.58
CA LYS A 70 4.81 -6.50 -19.87
C LYS A 70 3.30 -6.26 -19.84
N GLU A 71 2.54 -7.21 -19.28
CA GLU A 71 1.10 -7.04 -19.12
C GLU A 71 0.75 -5.91 -18.14
N ALA A 72 1.44 -5.82 -17.01
CA ALA A 72 1.24 -4.77 -16.02
C ALA A 72 1.44 -3.38 -16.63
N ILE A 73 2.52 -3.18 -17.40
CA ILE A 73 2.77 -1.93 -18.13
C ILE A 73 1.61 -1.62 -19.09
N ALA A 74 1.21 -2.59 -19.93
CA ALA A 74 0.16 -2.39 -20.91
C ALA A 74 -1.17 -1.98 -20.27
N ARG A 75 -1.56 -2.64 -19.17
CA ARG A 75 -2.78 -2.32 -18.42
C ARG A 75 -2.72 -0.94 -17.76
N LEU A 76 -1.61 -0.62 -17.10
CA LEU A 76 -1.44 0.70 -16.47
C LEU A 76 -1.45 1.82 -17.51
N GLN A 77 -0.84 1.61 -18.68
CA GLN A 77 -0.89 2.56 -19.81
C GLN A 77 -2.30 2.69 -20.40
N ALA A 78 -3.09 1.61 -20.40
CA ALA A 78 -4.51 1.63 -20.78
C ALA A 78 -5.41 2.34 -19.75
N GLY A 79 -4.86 2.82 -18.63
CA GLY A 79 -5.61 3.53 -17.59
C GLY A 79 -6.28 2.63 -16.56
N GLU A 80 -5.95 1.33 -16.54
CA GLU A 80 -6.46 0.37 -15.56
C GLU A 80 -5.80 0.55 -14.18
N SER A 81 -6.09 1.67 -13.50
CA SER A 81 -5.42 2.06 -12.26
C SER A 81 -5.69 1.12 -11.09
N GLN A 82 -6.73 0.28 -11.14
CA GLN A 82 -7.02 -0.69 -10.08
C GLN A 82 -5.87 -1.68 -9.85
N TRP A 83 -5.03 -1.93 -10.87
CA TRP A 83 -3.88 -2.82 -10.73
C TRP A 83 -2.72 -2.18 -9.97
N ALA A 84 -2.70 -0.85 -9.82
CA ALA A 84 -1.69 -0.16 -9.03
C ALA A 84 -1.91 -0.29 -7.52
N ILE A 85 -3.00 -0.92 -7.08
CA ILE A 85 -3.41 -0.99 -5.67
C ILE A 85 -3.33 -2.43 -5.19
N HIS A 86 -2.51 -2.71 -4.18
CA HIS A 86 -2.42 -4.04 -3.56
C HIS A 86 -2.87 -3.97 -2.09
N PRO A 87 -3.79 -4.85 -1.65
CA PRO A 87 -4.36 -4.78 -0.29
C PRO A 87 -3.32 -4.98 0.81
N ASN A 88 -2.29 -5.78 0.53
CA ASN A 88 -1.21 -6.10 1.47
C ASN A 88 0.07 -5.30 1.20
N CYS A 89 -0.05 -4.08 0.66
CA CYS A 89 1.09 -3.20 0.45
C CYS A 89 1.76 -2.83 1.79
N GLY A 90 3.09 -2.95 1.87
CA GLY A 90 3.84 -2.62 3.09
C GLY A 90 3.62 -1.18 3.59
N THR A 91 3.52 -0.20 2.68
CA THR A 91 3.26 1.20 3.07
C THR A 91 1.84 1.41 3.61
N ASN A 92 0.88 0.64 3.12
CA ASN A 92 -0.49 0.65 3.63
C ASN A 92 -0.56 0.06 5.05
N LEU A 93 0.08 -1.10 5.25
CA LEU A 93 0.18 -1.76 6.55
C LEU A 93 0.92 -0.89 7.59
N ALA A 94 2.03 -0.26 7.19
CA ALA A 94 2.76 0.66 8.05
C ALA A 94 1.90 1.87 8.46
N THR A 95 1.13 2.43 7.51
CA THR A 95 0.21 3.55 7.79
C THR A 95 -0.89 3.13 8.77
N ALA A 96 -1.54 1.99 8.52
CA ALA A 96 -2.57 1.44 9.39
C ALA A 96 -2.03 1.15 10.81
N GLY A 97 -0.87 0.50 10.90
CA GLY A 97 -0.20 0.22 12.17
C GLY A 97 0.19 1.49 12.93
N GLY A 98 0.70 2.50 12.23
CA GLY A 98 1.04 3.80 12.82
C GLY A 98 -0.17 4.53 13.39
N LEU A 99 -1.24 4.70 12.60
CA LEU A 99 -2.45 5.41 13.05
C LEU A 99 -3.17 4.69 14.21
N THR A 100 -3.24 3.37 14.17
CA THR A 100 -3.83 2.57 15.25
C THR A 100 -2.99 2.63 16.53
N THR A 101 -1.66 2.62 16.42
CA THR A 101 -0.75 2.80 17.56
C THR A 101 -0.91 4.18 18.20
N ILE A 102 -0.98 5.24 17.38
CA ILE A 102 -1.23 6.60 17.88
C ILE A 102 -2.59 6.69 18.58
N SER A 103 -3.63 6.11 17.99
CA SER A 103 -4.97 6.06 18.59
C SER A 103 -4.97 5.34 19.94
N GLY A 104 -4.29 4.19 20.03
CA GLY A 104 -4.10 3.45 21.25
C GLY A 104 -3.37 4.26 22.32
N TRP A 105 -2.30 4.97 21.94
CA TRP A 105 -1.55 5.83 22.85
C TRP A 105 -2.38 7.00 23.37
N ILE A 106 -3.19 7.64 22.51
CA ILE A 106 -4.11 8.72 22.92
C ILE A 106 -5.16 8.20 23.90
N GLY A 107 -5.79 7.07 23.57
CA GLY A 107 -6.90 6.50 24.33
C GLY A 107 -6.47 5.91 25.69
N LEU A 108 -5.41 5.10 25.69
CA LEU A 108 -4.98 4.29 26.84
C LEU A 108 -3.66 4.74 27.48
N GLY A 109 -3.04 5.83 27.00
CA GLY A 109 -1.71 6.29 27.39
C GLY A 109 -1.37 6.25 28.89
N ARG A 110 -0.08 6.22 29.18
CA ARG A 110 0.50 5.88 30.49
C ARG A 110 -0.14 6.65 31.67
N GLY A 111 -0.45 5.94 32.77
CA GLY A 111 -1.03 6.52 33.98
C GLY A 111 -2.56 6.65 33.99
N LYS A 112 -3.22 6.33 32.88
CA LYS A 112 -4.68 6.29 32.78
C LYS A 112 -5.23 4.96 33.35
N LYS A 113 -6.18 5.03 34.30
CA LYS A 113 -6.98 3.86 34.70
C LYS A 113 -7.71 3.29 33.47
N LEU A 114 -7.64 1.97 33.29
CA LEU A 114 -8.38 1.26 32.25
C LEU A 114 -9.85 1.15 32.70
N THR A 115 -10.74 1.80 31.96
CA THR A 115 -12.20 1.70 32.14
C THR A 115 -12.84 1.21 30.85
N LEU A 116 -14.03 0.62 30.94
CA LEU A 116 -14.76 0.15 29.75
C LEU A 116 -15.02 1.29 28.76
N ASP A 117 -15.41 2.46 29.25
CA ASP A 117 -15.63 3.64 28.40
C ASP A 117 -14.38 4.07 27.64
N ARG A 118 -13.20 4.07 28.30
CA ARG A 118 -11.93 4.38 27.62
C ARG A 118 -11.57 3.33 26.60
N LEU A 119 -11.74 2.06 26.94
CA LEU A 119 -11.48 0.98 26.02
C LEU A 119 -12.37 1.12 24.78
N SER A 120 -13.67 1.32 24.95
CA SER A 120 -14.62 1.51 23.86
C SER A 120 -14.26 2.70 22.97
N TRP A 121 -13.99 3.87 23.54
CA TRP A 121 -13.57 5.04 22.75
C TRP A 121 -12.25 4.81 22.01
N THR A 122 -11.28 4.14 22.63
CA THR A 122 -10.02 3.79 22.00
C THR A 122 -10.26 2.87 20.79
N MET A 123 -11.10 1.85 20.97
CA MET A 123 -11.46 0.92 19.90
C MET A 123 -12.14 1.65 18.73
N THR A 124 -13.05 2.58 19.01
CA THR A 124 -13.67 3.43 17.98
C THR A 124 -12.62 4.24 17.20
N LEU A 125 -11.68 4.88 17.89
CA LEU A 125 -10.61 5.65 17.25
C LEU A 125 -9.69 4.77 16.38
N MET A 126 -9.39 3.56 16.83
CA MET A 126 -8.61 2.59 16.06
C MET A 126 -9.36 2.12 14.81
N ILE A 127 -10.67 1.87 14.90
CA ILE A 127 -11.49 1.50 13.73
C ILE A 127 -11.51 2.64 12.70
N VAL A 128 -11.72 3.88 13.15
CA VAL A 128 -11.67 5.06 12.25
C VAL A 128 -10.30 5.19 11.60
N SER A 129 -9.22 4.93 12.33
CA SER A 129 -7.86 4.91 11.79
C SER A 129 -7.68 3.90 10.66
N LEU A 130 -8.24 2.68 10.82
CA LEU A 130 -8.20 1.65 9.79
C LEU A 130 -9.03 2.03 8.55
N MET A 131 -10.17 2.71 8.74
CA MET A 131 -10.99 3.20 7.62
C MET A 131 -10.26 4.29 6.81
N ILE A 132 -9.46 5.12 7.48
CA ILE A 132 -8.65 6.16 6.82
C ILE A 132 -7.43 5.57 6.13
N ALA A 133 -6.81 4.54 6.71
CA ALA A 133 -5.64 3.85 6.17
C ALA A 133 -5.98 2.82 5.08
N GLN A 134 -7.06 3.02 4.31
CA GLN A 134 -7.35 2.15 3.18
C GLN A 134 -6.34 2.37 2.05
N PRO A 135 -5.95 1.32 1.32
CA PRO A 135 -5.07 1.44 0.18
C PRO A 135 -5.81 2.19 -0.94
N LEU A 136 -5.11 3.14 -1.57
CA LEU A 136 -5.62 4.06 -2.60
C LEU A 136 -4.81 3.95 -3.89
#